data_AF-A0AAJ3Q1I0-F1
#
_entry.id   AF-A0AAJ3Q1I0-F1
#
_cell.length_a   1.000
_cell.length_b   1.000
_cell.length_c   1.000
_cell.angle_alpha   90.00
_cell.angle_beta   90.00
_cell.angle_gamma   90.00
#
_symmetry.space_group_name_H-M   'P 1'
#
loop_
_entity.id
_entity.type
_entity.pdbx_description
1 polymer ?
#
loop_
_entity_poly.entity_id
_entity_poly.type
_entity_poly.pdbx_seq_one_letter_code
_entity_poly.pdbx_strand_id
1 'polypeptide(L)' 'MTVTFPLTEKRDAEALLKHLTMHKLSYPGNCVVSLKAYVAQVSSYHTTALGTAFTAW' A
#
# COMPACT_ATOMS: atom_id res chain seq x y z
N MET A 1 -3.14 8.66 -8.31
CA MET A 1 -2.04 7.78 -8.78
C MET A 1 -2.16 6.42 -8.12
N THR A 2 -1.68 5.35 -8.76
CA THR A 2 -1.81 3.97 -8.28
C THR A 2 -0.48 3.24 -8.39
N VAL A 3 -0.09 2.52 -7.34
CA VAL A 3 1.10 1.67 -7.28
C VAL A 3 0.68 0.25 -6.97
N THR A 4 1.28 -0.72 -7.66
CA THR A 4 1.06 -2.16 -7.44
C THR A 4 2.16 -2.74 -6.58
N PHE A 5 1.76 -3.43 -5.53
CA PHE A 5 2.63 -4.18 -4.63
C PHE A 5 2.42 -5.67 -4.88
N PRO A 6 3.47 -6.44 -5.25
CA PRO A 6 3.35 -7.88 -5.40
C PRO A 6 3.10 -8.51 -4.02
N LEU A 7 2.06 -9.32 -3.93
CA LEU A 7 1.75 -10.11 -2.74
C LEU A 7 2.42 -11.47 -2.88
N THR A 8 3.17 -11.86 -1.86
CA THR A 8 3.88 -13.15 -1.80
C THR A 8 3.54 -13.84 -0.48
N GLU A 9 3.84 -15.13 -0.31
CA GLU A 9 3.57 -15.86 0.94
C GLU A 9 4.19 -15.22 2.19
N LYS A 10 5.24 -14.39 2.03
CA LYS A 10 5.88 -13.65 3.13
C LYS A 10 5.43 -12.18 3.25
N ARG A 11 4.73 -11.66 2.24
CA ARG A 11 4.26 -10.27 2.14
C ARG A 11 2.82 -10.28 1.68
N ASP A 12 1.96 -10.62 2.61
CA ASP A 12 0.52 -10.68 2.44
C ASP A 12 -0.15 -9.30 2.59
N ALA A 13 -1.46 -9.28 2.35
CA ALA A 13 -2.28 -8.08 2.43
C ALA A 13 -2.26 -7.42 3.81
N GLU A 14 -2.17 -8.21 4.88
CA GLU A 14 -2.17 -7.73 6.26
C GLU A 14 -0.84 -7.07 6.60
N ALA A 15 0.27 -7.67 6.15
CA ALA A 15 1.60 -7.05 6.22
C ALA A 15 1.63 -5.69 5.51
N LEU A 16 1.00 -5.58 4.33
CA LEU A 16 0.92 -4.32 3.59
C LEU A 16 0.05 -3.29 4.31
N LEU A 17 -1.10 -3.69 4.84
CA LEU A 17 -1.97 -2.79 5.59
C LEU A 17 -1.29 -2.30 6.87
N LYS A 18 -0.56 -3.17 7.58
CA LYS A 18 0.24 -2.83 8.75
C LYS A 18 1.36 -1.85 8.40
N HIS A 19 2.05 -2.09 7.29
CA HIS A 19 3.08 -1.19 6.77
C HIS A 19 2.49 0.20 6.46
N LEU A 20 1.40 0.26 5.69
CA LEU A 20 0.74 1.52 5.37
C LEU A 20 0.24 2.24 6.62
N THR A 21 -0.27 1.51 7.61
CA THR A 21 -0.72 2.10 8.88
C THR A 21 0.45 2.63 9.72
N MET A 22 1.57 1.92 9.77
CA MET A 22 2.80 2.37 10.44
C MET A 22 3.30 3.71 9.86
N HIS A 23 3.18 3.89 8.56
CA HIS A 23 3.56 5.12 7.87
C HIS A 23 2.44 6.18 7.83
N LYS A 24 1.31 5.97 8.51
CA LYS A 24 0.12 6.85 8.50
C LYS A 24 -0.45 7.08 7.09
N LEU A 25 -0.31 6.08 6.23
CA LEU A 25 -0.75 6.08 4.85
C LEU A 25 -2.12 5.41 4.65
N SER A 26 -2.66 4.70 5.64
CA SER A 26 -3.96 4.03 5.55
C SER A 26 -5.16 5.00 5.62
N TYR A 27 -6.34 4.51 5.23
CA TYR A 27 -7.61 5.22 5.33
C TYR A 27 -7.84 5.74 6.77
N PRO A 28 -8.36 6.98 6.97
CA PRO A 28 -8.98 7.88 5.98
C PRO A 28 -8.03 8.88 5.29
N GLY A 29 -6.71 8.78 5.46
CA GLY A 29 -5.83 9.90 5.16
C GLY A 29 -5.26 9.95 3.74
N ASN A 30 -4.71 8.86 3.22
CA ASN A 30 -3.73 8.99 2.14
C ASN A 30 -3.83 7.93 1.06
N CYS A 31 -4.05 6.66 1.40
CA CYS A 31 -4.02 5.58 0.42
C CYS A 31 -5.25 4.66 0.54
N VAL A 32 -5.87 4.37 -0.59
CA VAL A 32 -6.90 3.34 -0.78
C VAL A 32 -6.21 2.06 -1.24
N VAL A 33 -6.43 0.95 -0.53
CA VAL A 33 -5.86 -0.35 -0.88
C VAL A 33 -6.94 -1.22 -1.52
N SER A 34 -6.65 -1.76 -2.70
CA SER A 34 -7.49 -2.73 -3.41
C SER A 34 -6.69 -4.01 -3.61
N LEU A 35 -7.16 -5.10 -3.02
CA LEU A 35 -6.50 -6.40 -3.09
C LEU A 35 -6.96 -7.18 -4.33
N LYS A 36 -6.00 -7.75 -5.06
CA LYS A 36 -6.21 -8.75 -6.11
C LYS A 36 -5.40 -10.01 -5.77
N ALA A 37 -5.69 -11.13 -6.44
CA ALA A 37 -5.16 -12.45 -6.11
C ALA A 37 -3.65 -12.53 -5.81
N TYR A 38 -2.81 -11.76 -6.52
CA TYR A 38 -1.35 -11.76 -6.34
C TYR A 38 -0.75 -10.35 -6.19
N VAL A 39 -1.59 -9.32 -6.13
CA VAL A 39 -1.13 -7.93 -6.11
C VAL A 39 -2.07 -7.07 -5.27
N ALA A 40 -1.51 -6.13 -4.54
CA ALA A 40 -2.26 -5.07 -3.88
C ALA A 40 -2.06 -3.77 -4.65
N GLN A 41 -3.16 -3.16 -5.06
CA GLN A 41 -3.15 -1.84 -5.70
C GLN A 41 -3.38 -0.79 -4.62
N VAL A 42 -2.43 0.09 -4.45
CA VAL A 42 -2.50 1.21 -3.51
C VAL A 42 -2.65 2.47 -4.32
N SER A 43 -3.78 3.16 -4.14
CA SER A 43 -4.09 4.40 -4.84
C SER A 43 -4.09 5.58 -3.89
N SER A 44 -3.45 6.67 -4.26
CA SER A 44 -3.42 7.92 -3.49
C SER A 44 -3.56 9.13 -4.39
N TYR A 45 -4.12 10.21 -3.83
CA TYR A 45 -4.08 11.53 -4.44
C TYR A 45 -2.71 12.22 -4.26
N HIS A 46 -1.90 11.79 -3.29
CA HIS A 46 -0.59 12.36 -3.00
C HIS A 46 0.52 11.45 -3.55
N THR A 47 1.30 11.96 -4.50
CA THR A 47 2.44 11.24 -5.09
C THR A 47 3.49 10.87 -4.03
N THR A 48 3.70 11.75 -3.05
CA THR A 48 4.61 11.53 -1.92
C THR A 48 4.18 10.36 -1.03
N ALA A 49 2.88 10.17 -0.82
CA ALA A 49 2.35 9.05 -0.02
C ALA A 49 2.64 7.70 -0.70
N LEU A 50 2.54 7.64 -2.04
CA LEU A 50 2.86 6.44 -2.82
C LEU A 50 4.35 6.16 -2.89
N GLY A 51 5.17 7.21 -3.03
CA GLY A 51 6.63 7.10 -3.00
C GLY A 51 7.11 6.50 -1.68
N THR A 52 6.60 7.02 -0.55
CA THR A 52 6.90 6.50 0.79
C THR A 52 6.42 5.06 0.98
N ALA A 53 5.23 4.72 0.49
CA ALA A 53 4.74 3.34 0.53
C ALA A 53 5.62 2.38 -0.29
N PHE A 54 6.16 2.82 -1.42
CA PHE A 54 6.99 1.99 -2.30
C PHE A 54 8.41 1.80 -1.79
N THR A 55 9.06 2.86 -1.30
CA THR A 55 10.45 2.78 -0.83
C THR A 55 10.58 2.05 0.51
N ALA A 56 9.54 2.01 1.32
CA ALA A 56 9.56 1.38 2.62
C ALA A 56 9.07 -0.09 2.62
N TRP A 57 8.53 -0.58 1.49
CA TRP A 57 8.01 -1.94 1.30
C TRP A 57 9.02 -2.90 0.64
#